data_AF-A0A1H7VP49-F1
#
_entry.id   AF-A0A1H7VP49-F1
#
_cell.length_a   1.000
_cell.length_b   1.000
_cell.length_c   1.000
_cell.angle_alpha   90.00
_cell.angle_beta   90.00
_cell.angle_gamma   90.00
#
_symmetry.space_group_name_H-M   'P 1'
#
loop_
_entity.id
_entity.type
_entity.pdbx_description
1 polymer ?
#
loop_
_entity_poly.entity_id
_entity_poly.type
_entity_poly.pdbx_seq_one_letter_code
_entity_poly.pdbx_strand_id
1 'polypeptide(L)'
;MNKFTLSLSLFVLMISTSIFANNGIITTIPDNLGNIYNSKNFNRYTKVTTPNGGSIHIVAQSHLTDEQIIRCRNVLQHYLTDYKGSKYGSDKSAVANKMAENNAILVLLNGQDDGSNPVGKEVTGQPLYQNEIQVEGSDWYMNQNYDHRDATFEEILHFIHDNGIGVDGNDEFLGVLPKYQANIRTAQKNGLAKNLWGRGSENKNWVKELANENSLTQEYLASVVDSYYGLWGAWKEGKGGMWGIYTAKTREDIKSKDPMGYALVNEQFFHPYLTYNARIDANLKGNFSLKFDPSKPYTHHSRYLKDVTLLGKNDNSVTVNELDNDITGNAGNNVVIFSGKSAEYKIIKNKNKNKSKIIVEDKISNRDGLNTLSHIEKLQFQDKTVNLK
;
A
#
# COMPACT_ATOMS: atom_id res chain seq x y z
N MET A 1 -41.45 18.50 58.76
CA MET A 1 -42.36 17.95 57.73
C MET A 1 -42.24 18.89 56.54
N ASN A 2 -41.73 18.59 55.35
CA ASN A 2 -41.22 17.38 54.71
C ASN A 2 -39.93 17.76 53.96
N LYS A 3 -38.86 16.98 54.17
CA LYS A 3 -37.64 17.02 53.35
C LYS A 3 -37.88 16.12 52.14
N PHE A 4 -37.92 16.68 50.94
CA PHE A 4 -37.70 15.92 49.71
C PHE A 4 -36.30 16.25 49.19
N THR A 5 -35.35 15.41 49.56
CA THR A 5 -34.00 15.36 49.00
C THR A 5 -34.07 14.58 47.70
N LEU A 6 -34.00 15.25 46.56
CA LEU A 6 -33.83 14.57 45.27
C LEU A 6 -32.33 14.27 45.10
N SER A 7 -31.97 13.01 45.25
CA SER A 7 -30.65 12.48 44.95
C SER A 7 -30.41 12.55 43.43
N LEU A 8 -29.60 13.50 42.99
CA LEU A 8 -29.07 13.53 41.63
C LEU A 8 -27.89 12.54 41.57
N SER A 9 -28.16 11.30 41.13
CA SER A 9 -27.10 10.35 40.81
C SER A 9 -26.30 10.89 39.62
N LEU A 10 -25.08 11.33 39.91
CA LEU A 10 -24.11 11.76 38.93
C LEU A 10 -23.60 10.52 38.18
N PHE A 11 -24.23 10.20 37.05
CA PHE A 11 -23.69 9.25 36.09
C PHE A 11 -22.43 9.89 35.48
N VAL A 12 -21.26 9.59 36.03
CA VAL A 12 -19.98 9.89 35.39
C VAL A 12 -19.88 8.99 34.16
N LEU A 13 -20.34 9.50 33.02
CA LEU A 13 -19.99 8.94 31.73
C LEU A 13 -18.47 9.11 31.59
N MET A 14 -17.71 8.04 31.87
CA MET A 14 -16.33 7.94 31.41
C MET A 14 -16.38 7.97 29.88
N ILE A 15 -16.26 9.17 29.32
CA ILE A 15 -15.86 9.33 27.92
C ILE A 15 -14.40 8.91 27.89
N SER A 16 -14.12 7.62 27.72
CA SER A 16 -12.85 7.23 27.10
C SER A 16 -12.94 7.77 25.67
N THR A 17 -12.38 8.96 25.45
CA THR A 17 -12.09 9.43 24.11
C THR A 17 -10.97 8.56 23.57
N SER A 18 -11.33 7.36 23.10
CA SER A 18 -10.49 6.62 22.19
C SER A 18 -10.38 7.48 20.94
N ILE A 19 -9.25 8.17 20.79
CA ILE A 19 -8.87 8.84 19.55
C ILE A 19 -8.50 7.73 18.56
N PHE A 20 -9.47 6.90 18.19
CA PHE A 20 -9.41 6.17 16.94
C PHE A 20 -10.34 6.94 16.02
N ALA A 21 -9.74 7.73 15.13
CA ALA A 21 -10.47 8.24 13.98
C ALA A 21 -11.24 7.08 13.34
N ASN A 22 -12.50 7.31 12.97
CA ASN A 22 -13.27 6.34 12.18
C ASN A 22 -12.37 5.83 11.04
N ASN A 23 -12.04 4.54 11.07
CA ASN A 23 -11.12 3.92 10.11
C ASN A 23 -11.75 3.77 8.71
N GLY A 24 -12.98 4.26 8.52
CA GLY A 24 -13.70 4.30 7.26
C GLY A 24 -14.25 2.94 6.83
N ILE A 25 -14.22 1.94 7.71
CA ILE A 25 -14.81 0.63 7.45
C ILE A 25 -16.14 0.54 8.21
N ILE A 26 -17.22 0.26 7.50
CA ILE A 26 -18.56 0.07 8.06
C ILE A 26 -19.00 -1.39 7.92
N THR A 27 -20.08 -1.77 8.61
CA THR A 27 -20.64 -3.14 8.58
C THR A 27 -21.83 -3.29 7.63
N THR A 28 -22.32 -2.18 7.06
CA THR A 28 -23.42 -2.19 6.10
C THR A 28 -22.88 -2.30 4.69
N ILE A 29 -23.33 -3.32 3.94
CA ILE A 29 -23.01 -3.50 2.53
C ILE A 29 -24.04 -2.74 1.70
N PRO A 30 -23.65 -1.90 0.73
CA PRO A 30 -24.62 -1.18 -0.12
C PRO A 30 -25.44 -2.15 -0.99
N ASP A 31 -26.77 -2.01 -0.95
CA ASP A 31 -27.70 -2.91 -1.65
C ASP A 31 -27.62 -2.80 -3.19
N ASN A 32 -26.99 -1.73 -3.71
CA ASN A 32 -26.87 -1.48 -5.15
C ASN A 32 -25.65 -2.15 -5.80
N LEU A 33 -24.84 -2.90 -5.06
CA LEU A 33 -23.66 -3.59 -5.61
C LEU A 33 -24.00 -4.87 -6.37
N GLY A 34 -25.21 -5.41 -6.18
CA GLY A 34 -25.68 -6.65 -6.80
C GLY A 34 -25.88 -7.77 -5.78
N ASN A 35 -26.67 -8.79 -6.17
CA ASN A 35 -27.20 -9.79 -5.25
C ASN A 35 -26.13 -10.59 -4.49
N ILE A 36 -24.96 -10.83 -5.08
CA ILE A 36 -23.88 -11.58 -4.42
C ILE A 36 -23.21 -10.79 -3.29
N TYR A 37 -23.23 -9.45 -3.37
CA TYR A 37 -22.59 -8.54 -2.42
C TYR A 37 -23.57 -8.14 -1.32
N ASN A 38 -23.91 -9.09 -0.45
CA ASN A 38 -24.88 -8.90 0.62
C ASN A 38 -24.28 -9.30 1.99
N SER A 39 -25.01 -9.01 3.08
CA SER A 39 -24.58 -9.25 4.45
C SER A 39 -24.37 -10.72 4.85
N LYS A 40 -24.83 -11.68 4.03
CA LYS A 40 -24.53 -13.11 4.22
C LYS A 40 -23.13 -13.48 3.73
N ASN A 41 -22.65 -12.80 2.70
CA ASN A 41 -21.37 -13.10 2.05
C ASN A 41 -20.25 -12.17 2.50
N PHE A 42 -20.58 -10.92 2.85
CA PHE A 42 -19.63 -9.88 3.24
C PHE A 42 -20.13 -9.15 4.49
N ASN A 43 -19.24 -8.84 5.43
CA ASN A 43 -19.62 -8.19 6.69
C ASN A 43 -18.96 -6.83 6.91
N ARG A 44 -18.04 -6.42 6.02
CA ARG A 44 -17.40 -5.11 6.05
C ARG A 44 -17.38 -4.48 4.67
N TYR A 45 -17.50 -3.16 4.64
CA TYR A 45 -17.45 -2.34 3.45
C TYR A 45 -16.60 -1.09 3.70
N THR A 46 -15.82 -0.72 2.70
CA THR A 46 -15.19 0.58 2.61
C THR A 46 -15.13 1.04 1.15
N LYS A 47 -14.61 2.23 0.91
CA LYS A 47 -14.51 2.79 -0.44
C LYS A 47 -13.38 3.80 -0.58
N VAL A 48 -13.01 4.07 -1.82
CA VAL A 48 -12.32 5.29 -2.22
C VAL A 48 -13.33 6.20 -2.90
N THR A 49 -13.48 7.43 -2.39
CA THR A 49 -14.30 8.46 -3.03
C THR A 49 -13.51 9.07 -4.18
N THR A 50 -14.09 9.12 -5.37
CA THR A 50 -13.46 9.68 -6.57
C THR A 50 -13.64 11.19 -6.65
N PRO A 51 -12.82 11.92 -7.43
CA PRO A 51 -12.95 13.38 -7.56
C PRO A 51 -14.32 13.88 -8.00
N ASN A 52 -15.08 13.12 -8.80
CA ASN A 52 -16.45 13.45 -9.19
C ASN A 52 -17.52 13.04 -8.15
N GLY A 53 -17.12 12.59 -6.95
CA GLY A 53 -18.03 12.16 -5.89
C GLY A 53 -18.53 10.72 -5.99
N GLY A 54 -18.11 9.98 -7.02
CA GLY A 54 -18.34 8.55 -7.17
C GLY A 54 -17.63 7.70 -6.12
N SER A 55 -17.85 6.39 -6.17
CA SER A 55 -17.29 5.43 -5.22
C SER A 55 -16.64 4.27 -5.96
N ILE A 56 -15.40 3.95 -5.58
CA ILE A 56 -14.74 2.69 -5.91
C ILE A 56 -14.92 1.78 -4.70
N HIS A 57 -15.60 0.67 -4.90
CA HIS A 57 -16.14 -0.14 -3.82
C HIS A 57 -15.14 -1.19 -3.34
N ILE A 58 -15.10 -1.43 -2.02
CA ILE A 58 -14.32 -2.50 -1.41
C ILE A 58 -15.23 -3.24 -0.42
N VAL A 59 -15.47 -4.52 -0.66
CA VAL A 59 -16.22 -5.41 0.24
C VAL A 59 -15.28 -6.44 0.83
N ALA A 60 -15.49 -6.83 2.08
CA ALA A 60 -14.62 -7.77 2.76
C ALA A 60 -15.40 -8.83 3.56
N GLN A 61 -14.87 -10.05 3.52
CA GLN A 61 -15.33 -11.17 4.33
C GLN A 61 -14.73 -11.11 5.75
N SER A 62 -15.28 -11.95 6.63
CA SER A 62 -15.13 -11.83 8.08
C SER A 62 -13.75 -12.17 8.65
N HIS A 63 -12.88 -12.88 7.93
CA HIS A 63 -11.58 -13.26 8.46
C HIS A 63 -10.50 -12.22 8.18
N LEU A 64 -10.77 -11.24 7.31
CA LEU A 64 -9.85 -10.13 7.11
C LEU A 64 -9.80 -9.23 8.34
N THR A 65 -8.59 -8.83 8.70
CA THR A 65 -8.38 -7.81 9.73
C THR A 65 -8.69 -6.42 9.18
N ASP A 66 -9.05 -5.48 10.05
CA ASP A 66 -9.22 -4.07 9.67
C ASP A 66 -7.95 -3.51 9.00
N GLU A 67 -6.76 -3.91 9.45
CA GLU A 67 -5.48 -3.43 8.89
C GLU A 67 -5.22 -3.98 7.48
N GLN A 68 -5.64 -5.20 7.16
CA GLN A 68 -5.60 -5.72 5.78
C GLN A 68 -6.54 -4.94 4.86
N ILE A 69 -7.77 -4.65 5.32
CA ILE A 69 -8.74 -3.86 4.56
C ILE A 69 -8.22 -2.43 4.33
N ILE A 70 -7.64 -1.81 5.36
CA ILE A 70 -7.04 -0.47 5.26
C ILE A 70 -5.84 -0.47 4.32
N ARG A 71 -4.95 -1.47 4.40
CA ARG A 71 -3.81 -1.62 3.48
C ARG A 71 -4.28 -1.67 2.04
N CYS A 72 -5.27 -2.50 1.72
CA CYS A 72 -5.81 -2.60 0.36
C CYS A 72 -6.36 -1.25 -0.12
N ARG A 73 -7.16 -0.56 0.70
CA ARG A 73 -7.68 0.77 0.37
C ARG A 73 -6.55 1.79 0.17
N ASN A 74 -5.50 1.74 0.99
CA ASN A 74 -4.35 2.63 0.93
C ASN A 74 -3.51 2.41 -0.34
N VAL A 75 -3.28 1.16 -0.74
CA VAL A 75 -2.57 0.84 -2.00
C VAL A 75 -3.38 1.30 -3.22
N LEU A 76 -4.70 1.11 -3.20
CA LEU A 76 -5.59 1.65 -4.25
C LEU A 76 -5.50 3.19 -4.33
N GLN A 77 -5.57 3.87 -3.19
CA GLN A 77 -5.40 5.33 -3.13
C GLN A 77 -4.03 5.77 -3.65
N HIS A 78 -2.99 5.01 -3.35
CA HIS A 78 -1.64 5.29 -3.84
C HIS A 78 -1.56 5.24 -5.37
N TYR A 79 -2.12 4.20 -5.99
CA TYR A 79 -2.15 4.14 -7.44
C TYR A 79 -2.94 5.28 -8.09
N LEU A 80 -3.98 5.76 -7.42
CA LEU A 80 -4.83 6.89 -7.86
C LEU A 80 -4.32 8.27 -7.43
N THR A 81 -3.20 8.35 -6.70
CA THR A 81 -2.59 9.62 -6.32
C THR A 81 -1.82 10.22 -7.51
N ASP A 82 -2.03 11.51 -7.75
CA ASP A 82 -1.33 12.28 -8.79
C ASP A 82 0.17 12.34 -8.55
N TYR A 83 0.95 12.02 -9.59
CA TYR A 83 2.38 12.30 -9.64
C TYR A 83 2.67 13.39 -10.67
N LYS A 84 2.71 14.65 -10.22
CA LYS A 84 3.00 15.81 -11.09
C LYS A 84 4.32 15.61 -11.83
N GLY A 85 4.30 15.86 -13.13
CA GLY A 85 5.44 15.65 -14.03
C GLY A 85 5.49 14.28 -14.71
N SER A 86 4.73 13.29 -14.25
CA SER A 86 4.59 12.02 -14.97
C SER A 86 3.69 12.14 -16.20
N LYS A 87 3.96 11.31 -17.23
CA LYS A 87 3.33 11.45 -18.56
C LYS A 87 1.81 11.21 -18.56
N TYR A 88 1.34 10.25 -17.80
CA TYR A 88 -0.06 9.82 -17.70
C TYR A 88 -0.57 9.79 -16.25
N GLY A 89 0.29 10.02 -15.26
CA GLY A 89 -0.07 10.07 -13.84
C GLY A 89 -0.14 11.48 -13.27
N SER A 90 0.04 12.54 -14.07
CA SER A 90 0.04 13.93 -13.58
C SER A 90 -1.31 14.38 -13.04
N ASP A 91 -2.39 13.82 -13.55
CA ASP A 91 -3.76 13.95 -13.07
C ASP A 91 -4.48 12.62 -13.32
N LYS A 92 -4.79 11.89 -12.24
CA LYS A 92 -5.44 10.58 -12.29
C LYS A 92 -6.93 10.65 -12.01
N SER A 93 -7.51 11.85 -11.96
CA SER A 93 -8.92 12.04 -11.67
C SER A 93 -9.82 11.31 -12.67
N ALA A 94 -9.48 11.34 -13.96
CA ALA A 94 -10.23 10.62 -15.00
C ALA A 94 -10.18 9.10 -14.81
N VAL A 95 -9.02 8.54 -14.39
CA VAL A 95 -8.87 7.11 -14.10
C VAL A 95 -9.76 6.72 -12.92
N ALA A 96 -9.68 7.47 -11.82
CA ALA A 96 -10.50 7.22 -10.63
C ALA A 96 -12.00 7.32 -10.94
N ASN A 97 -12.42 8.38 -11.65
CA ASN A 97 -13.81 8.59 -12.04
C ASN A 97 -14.32 7.45 -12.93
N LYS A 98 -13.52 6.98 -13.90
CA LYS A 98 -13.88 5.86 -14.77
C LYS A 98 -14.09 4.56 -13.99
N MET A 99 -13.28 4.31 -12.96
CA MET A 99 -13.50 3.16 -12.08
C MET A 99 -14.86 3.23 -11.36
N ALA A 100 -15.26 4.40 -10.88
CA ALA A 100 -16.59 4.57 -10.29
C ALA A 100 -17.72 4.42 -11.33
N GLU A 101 -17.57 4.96 -12.53
CA GLU A 101 -18.53 4.81 -13.64
C GLU A 101 -18.71 3.34 -14.05
N ASN A 102 -17.62 2.56 -14.01
CA ASN A 102 -17.63 1.14 -14.28
C ASN A 102 -18.15 0.30 -13.09
N ASN A 103 -18.58 0.93 -11.99
CA ASN A 103 -19.01 0.28 -10.75
C ASN A 103 -17.96 -0.70 -10.20
N ALA A 104 -16.68 -0.32 -10.26
CA ALA A 104 -15.57 -1.20 -9.89
C ALA A 104 -15.65 -1.66 -8.42
N ILE A 105 -15.50 -2.96 -8.19
CA ILE A 105 -15.52 -3.60 -6.86
C ILE A 105 -14.23 -4.40 -6.67
N LEU A 106 -13.48 -4.09 -5.59
CA LEU A 106 -12.44 -4.96 -5.04
C LEU A 106 -13.08 -5.87 -3.98
N VAL A 107 -12.86 -7.16 -4.10
CA VAL A 107 -13.52 -8.19 -3.30
C VAL A 107 -12.49 -8.89 -2.43
N LEU A 108 -12.50 -8.56 -1.14
CA LEU A 108 -11.56 -9.14 -0.19
C LEU A 108 -12.14 -10.43 0.41
N LEU A 109 -11.52 -11.56 0.06
CA LEU A 109 -12.02 -12.91 0.33
C LEU A 109 -11.23 -13.60 1.44
N ASN A 110 -11.90 -14.45 2.23
CA ASN A 110 -11.23 -15.31 3.21
C ASN A 110 -10.37 -16.37 2.51
N GLY A 111 -9.29 -16.82 3.15
CA GLY A 111 -8.43 -17.90 2.66
C GLY A 111 -7.36 -17.42 1.67
N GLN A 112 -7.14 -18.20 0.62
CA GLN A 112 -6.12 -18.00 -0.43
C GLN A 112 -6.72 -18.37 -1.80
N ASP A 113 -6.10 -17.97 -2.90
CA ASP A 113 -6.57 -18.33 -4.23
C ASP A 113 -6.25 -19.79 -4.60
N ASP A 114 -7.01 -20.72 -4.03
CA ASP A 114 -6.93 -22.16 -4.30
C ASP A 114 -8.30 -22.75 -4.72
N GLY A 115 -9.26 -21.87 -5.00
CA GLY A 115 -10.62 -22.24 -5.37
C GLY A 115 -11.48 -22.79 -4.23
N SER A 116 -11.00 -22.80 -2.98
CA SER A 116 -11.76 -23.28 -1.81
C SER A 116 -12.81 -22.30 -1.31
N ASN A 117 -12.64 -21.00 -1.57
CA ASN A 117 -13.63 -19.99 -1.19
C ASN A 117 -14.89 -20.12 -2.05
N PRO A 118 -16.07 -20.42 -1.47
CA PRO A 118 -17.29 -20.68 -2.25
C PRO A 118 -17.80 -19.45 -2.99
N VAL A 119 -17.51 -18.23 -2.50
CA VAL A 119 -17.96 -16.97 -3.10
C VAL A 119 -17.01 -16.51 -4.21
N GLY A 120 -15.76 -16.99 -4.22
CA GLY A 120 -14.72 -16.49 -5.13
C GLY A 120 -15.06 -16.63 -6.62
N LYS A 121 -15.77 -17.70 -7.01
CA LYS A 121 -16.20 -17.94 -8.40
C LYS A 121 -17.53 -17.27 -8.77
N GLU A 122 -18.24 -16.73 -7.79
CA GLU A 122 -19.56 -16.11 -7.98
C GLU A 122 -19.48 -14.59 -8.09
N VAL A 123 -18.39 -13.99 -7.62
CA VAL A 123 -18.18 -12.54 -7.67
C VAL A 123 -17.67 -12.11 -9.04
N THR A 124 -18.00 -10.87 -9.40
CA THR A 124 -17.61 -10.24 -10.66
C THR A 124 -16.52 -9.17 -10.49
N GLY A 125 -16.21 -8.79 -9.24
CA GLY A 125 -15.14 -7.84 -8.91
C GLY A 125 -13.78 -8.53 -8.81
N GLN A 126 -12.72 -7.73 -8.70
CA GLN A 126 -11.36 -8.25 -8.55
C GLN A 126 -11.21 -8.96 -7.20
N PRO A 127 -10.91 -10.26 -7.15
CA PRO A 127 -10.63 -10.95 -5.90
C PRO A 127 -9.25 -10.58 -5.35
N LEU A 128 -9.13 -10.54 -4.02
CA LEU A 128 -7.85 -10.51 -3.32
C LEU A 128 -8.03 -11.22 -1.97
N TYR A 129 -7.19 -12.22 -1.70
CA TYR A 129 -7.42 -13.13 -0.59
C TYR A 129 -6.66 -12.75 0.68
N GLN A 130 -7.27 -13.08 1.82
CA GLN A 130 -6.76 -12.81 3.17
C GLN A 130 -5.29 -13.23 3.35
N ASN A 131 -4.93 -14.44 2.91
CA ASN A 131 -3.59 -15.01 3.10
C ASN A 131 -2.56 -14.46 2.11
N GLU A 132 -2.97 -13.52 1.26
CA GLU A 132 -2.13 -12.86 0.25
C GLU A 132 -1.93 -11.37 0.56
N ILE A 133 -2.43 -10.90 1.72
CA ILE A 133 -2.31 -9.50 2.14
C ILE A 133 -1.36 -9.41 3.33
N GLN A 134 -0.13 -8.97 3.06
CA GLN A 134 0.91 -8.78 4.06
C GLN A 134 0.84 -7.39 4.71
N VAL A 135 0.63 -7.25 6.02
CA VAL A 135 0.56 -5.92 6.69
C VAL A 135 1.94 -5.41 7.12
N GLU A 136 2.24 -4.13 6.92
CA GLU A 136 3.51 -3.52 7.36
C GLU A 136 3.80 -3.74 8.84
N GLY A 137 5.02 -4.18 9.16
CA GLY A 137 5.45 -4.41 10.54
C GLY A 137 5.01 -5.74 11.15
N SER A 138 4.15 -6.51 10.47
CA SER A 138 3.83 -7.88 10.87
C SER A 138 5.04 -8.81 10.71
N ASP A 139 5.03 -9.97 11.36
CA ASP A 139 6.12 -10.95 11.25
C ASP A 139 6.36 -11.39 9.80
N TRP A 140 5.29 -11.55 9.00
CA TRP A 140 5.43 -11.89 7.58
C TRP A 140 6.17 -10.77 6.82
N TYR A 141 5.78 -9.51 7.04
CA TYR A 141 6.43 -8.36 6.43
C TYR A 141 7.88 -8.23 6.84
N MET A 142 8.17 -8.29 8.14
CA MET A 142 9.51 -8.06 8.67
C MET A 142 10.49 -9.14 8.19
N ASN A 143 10.03 -10.39 8.06
CA ASN A 143 10.87 -11.50 7.61
C ASN A 143 10.92 -11.66 6.09
N GLN A 144 9.99 -11.06 5.33
CA GLN A 144 9.81 -11.29 3.89
C GLN A 144 9.76 -12.80 3.58
N ASN A 145 8.80 -13.50 4.20
CA ASN A 145 8.59 -14.93 3.92
C ASN A 145 7.97 -15.11 2.52
N TYR A 146 8.64 -15.86 1.64
CA TYR A 146 8.23 -16.14 0.26
C TYR A 146 7.52 -17.49 0.09
N ASP A 147 7.22 -18.21 1.18
CA ASP A 147 6.33 -19.40 1.16
C ASP A 147 4.90 -19.03 0.71
N HIS A 148 4.56 -17.74 0.79
CA HIS A 148 3.30 -17.15 0.35
C HIS A 148 3.57 -15.90 -0.50
N ARG A 149 2.63 -15.55 -1.38
CA ARG A 149 2.65 -14.34 -2.22
C ARG A 149 1.99 -13.18 -1.48
N ASP A 150 2.64 -12.01 -1.41
CA ASP A 150 1.90 -10.76 -1.16
C ASP A 150 1.33 -10.30 -2.51
N ALA A 151 0.04 -10.52 -2.73
CA ALA A 151 -0.66 -10.17 -3.96
C ALA A 151 -1.25 -8.76 -3.92
N THR A 152 -1.10 -8.03 -2.80
CA THR A 152 -1.77 -6.73 -2.59
C THR A 152 -1.50 -5.74 -3.71
N PHE A 153 -0.25 -5.58 -4.15
CA PHE A 153 0.11 -4.61 -5.19
C PHE A 153 -0.37 -5.05 -6.57
N GLU A 154 -0.30 -6.35 -6.87
CA GLU A 154 -0.66 -6.96 -8.15
C GLU A 154 -2.17 -6.98 -8.38
N GLU A 155 -2.96 -7.53 -7.45
CA GLU A 155 -4.42 -7.61 -7.62
C GLU A 155 -5.06 -6.23 -7.67
N ILE A 156 -4.57 -5.29 -6.86
CA ILE A 156 -5.07 -3.90 -6.90
C ILE A 156 -4.61 -3.20 -8.19
N LEU A 157 -3.45 -3.58 -8.75
CA LEU A 157 -3.03 -3.10 -10.06
C LEU A 157 -3.94 -3.65 -11.16
N HIS A 158 -4.26 -4.94 -11.17
CA HIS A 158 -5.24 -5.51 -12.10
C HIS A 158 -6.57 -4.78 -12.00
N PHE A 159 -7.04 -4.53 -10.77
CA PHE A 159 -8.27 -3.81 -10.51
C PHE A 159 -8.31 -2.41 -11.16
N ILE A 160 -7.27 -1.58 -10.98
CA ILE A 160 -7.21 -0.25 -11.62
C ILE A 160 -6.97 -0.36 -13.13
N HIS A 161 -6.30 -1.42 -13.59
CA HIS A 161 -5.98 -1.62 -14.99
C HIS A 161 -7.26 -1.89 -15.78
N ASP A 162 -8.07 -2.83 -15.31
CA ASP A 162 -9.29 -3.25 -15.98
C ASP A 162 -10.38 -2.18 -15.92
N ASN A 163 -10.43 -1.41 -14.82
CA ASN A 163 -11.57 -0.52 -14.55
C ASN A 163 -11.27 0.98 -14.77
N GLY A 164 -10.01 1.38 -14.94
CA GLY A 164 -9.64 2.80 -15.02
C GLY A 164 -8.64 3.12 -16.12
N ILE A 165 -7.52 2.40 -16.17
CA ILE A 165 -6.49 2.60 -17.22
C ILE A 165 -7.04 2.11 -18.56
N GLY A 166 -7.62 0.91 -18.56
CA GLY A 166 -8.18 0.20 -19.71
C GLY A 166 -7.20 -0.78 -20.33
N VAL A 167 -7.74 -1.91 -20.78
CA VAL A 167 -7.02 -2.98 -21.48
C VAL A 167 -7.45 -3.00 -22.94
N ASP A 168 -6.48 -3.05 -23.86
CA ASP A 168 -6.72 -3.12 -25.30
C ASP A 168 -7.07 -4.55 -25.73
N GLY A 169 -7.74 -4.74 -26.86
CA GLY A 169 -8.05 -6.08 -27.39
C GLY A 169 -9.37 -6.70 -26.90
N ASN A 170 -10.06 -6.05 -25.96
CA ASN A 170 -11.43 -6.39 -25.58
C ASN A 170 -12.45 -5.74 -26.53
N ASP A 171 -13.70 -6.23 -26.51
CA ASP A 171 -14.80 -5.66 -27.30
C ASP A 171 -15.04 -4.17 -26.98
N GLU A 172 -14.85 -3.79 -25.72
CA GLU A 172 -14.91 -2.40 -25.25
C GLU A 172 -13.63 -2.02 -24.49
N PHE A 173 -13.15 -0.79 -24.72
CA PHE A 173 -12.05 -0.21 -23.95
C PHE A 173 -12.59 0.47 -22.69
N LEU A 174 -12.63 -0.26 -21.57
CA LEU A 174 -13.20 0.19 -20.30
C LEU A 174 -12.29 1.11 -19.46
N GLY A 175 -11.49 1.96 -20.10
CA GLY A 175 -10.59 2.89 -19.42
C GLY A 175 -10.42 4.23 -20.12
N VAL A 176 -9.49 5.05 -19.62
CA VAL A 176 -9.25 6.41 -20.16
C VAL A 176 -7.82 6.63 -20.67
N LEU A 177 -6.94 5.64 -20.61
CA LEU A 177 -5.53 5.78 -20.98
C LEU A 177 -5.08 4.84 -22.11
N PRO A 178 -5.70 4.87 -23.31
CA PRO A 178 -5.34 3.95 -24.40
C PRO A 178 -3.88 4.10 -24.86
N LYS A 179 -3.30 5.30 -24.76
CA LYS A 179 -1.88 5.52 -25.10
C LYS A 179 -0.92 4.93 -24.06
N TYR A 180 -1.31 4.92 -22.78
CA TYR A 180 -0.51 4.25 -21.76
C TYR A 180 -0.59 2.73 -21.96
N GLN A 181 -1.79 2.20 -22.21
CA GLN A 181 -1.98 0.79 -22.52
C GLN A 181 -1.17 0.33 -23.75
N ALA A 182 -1.13 1.13 -24.82
CA ALA A 182 -0.29 0.83 -25.98
C ALA A 182 1.21 0.76 -25.63
N ASN A 183 1.68 1.61 -24.71
CA ASN A 183 3.06 1.54 -24.21
C ASN A 183 3.29 0.27 -23.39
N ILE A 184 2.34 -0.11 -22.51
CA ILE A 184 2.41 -1.35 -21.74
C ILE A 184 2.48 -2.55 -22.69
N ARG A 185 1.61 -2.64 -23.71
CA ARG A 185 1.64 -3.73 -24.70
C ARG A 185 2.95 -3.78 -25.48
N THR A 186 3.51 -2.63 -25.85
CA THR A 186 4.80 -2.58 -26.56
C THR A 186 5.92 -3.13 -25.67
N ALA A 187 5.98 -2.73 -24.40
CA ALA A 187 6.95 -3.22 -23.43
C ALA A 187 6.77 -4.72 -23.14
N GLN A 188 5.52 -5.16 -22.95
CA GLN A 188 5.14 -6.56 -22.75
C GLN A 188 5.61 -7.46 -23.90
N LYS A 189 5.37 -7.06 -25.16
CA LYS A 189 5.84 -7.79 -26.34
C LYS A 189 7.36 -7.86 -26.40
N ASN A 190 8.05 -6.77 -26.09
CA ASN A 190 9.52 -6.77 -25.98
C ASN A 190 10.00 -7.70 -24.84
N GLY A 191 9.29 -7.70 -23.71
CA GLY A 191 9.56 -8.55 -22.55
C GLY A 191 9.52 -10.03 -22.90
N LEU A 192 8.47 -10.48 -23.58
CA LEU A 192 8.39 -11.86 -24.09
C LEU A 192 9.47 -12.16 -25.13
N ALA A 193 9.63 -11.30 -26.15
CA ALA A 193 10.57 -11.53 -27.25
C ALA A 193 12.03 -11.64 -26.78
N LYS A 194 12.40 -10.92 -25.72
CA LYS A 194 13.75 -10.93 -25.12
C LYS A 194 13.87 -11.83 -23.89
N ASN A 195 12.84 -12.61 -23.57
CA ASN A 195 12.82 -13.49 -22.40
C ASN A 195 13.15 -12.72 -21.09
N LEU A 196 12.60 -11.51 -20.95
CA LEU A 196 12.69 -10.67 -19.75
C LEU A 196 11.55 -10.98 -18.77
N TRP A 197 10.41 -11.42 -19.27
CA TRP A 197 9.22 -11.81 -18.52
C TRP A 197 8.58 -13.06 -19.17
N GLY A 198 7.76 -13.82 -18.43
CA GLY A 198 7.18 -15.09 -18.89
C GLY A 198 8.24 -16.18 -19.07
N ARG A 199 9.34 -16.09 -18.30
CA ARG A 199 10.54 -16.93 -18.42
C ARG A 199 10.28 -18.33 -17.87
N GLY A 200 11.03 -19.32 -18.34
CA GLY A 200 10.92 -20.70 -17.86
C GLY A 200 10.03 -21.57 -18.74
N SER A 201 10.44 -22.82 -18.95
CA SER A 201 9.67 -23.77 -19.78
C SER A 201 8.34 -24.15 -19.15
N GLU A 202 8.28 -24.17 -17.83
CA GLU A 202 7.12 -24.42 -16.98
C GLU A 202 6.02 -23.38 -17.19
N ASN A 203 6.39 -22.14 -17.51
CA ASN A 203 5.45 -21.04 -17.67
C ASN A 203 4.87 -20.91 -19.09
N LYS A 204 5.29 -21.75 -20.05
CA LYS A 204 4.82 -21.65 -21.45
C LYS A 204 3.31 -21.83 -21.61
N ASN A 205 2.73 -22.77 -20.87
CA ASN A 205 1.29 -23.03 -20.94
C ASN A 205 0.50 -21.87 -20.32
N TRP A 206 0.96 -21.37 -19.17
CA TRP A 206 0.39 -20.19 -18.51
C TRP A 206 0.48 -18.96 -19.41
N VAL A 207 1.63 -18.65 -20.01
CA VAL A 207 1.75 -17.52 -20.97
C VAL A 207 0.80 -17.68 -22.16
N LYS A 208 0.53 -18.91 -22.62
CA LYS A 208 -0.46 -19.17 -23.68
C LYS A 208 -1.89 -18.93 -23.21
N GLU A 209 -2.22 -19.35 -22.00
CA GLU A 209 -3.51 -19.08 -21.35
C GLU A 209 -3.75 -17.57 -21.24
N LEU A 210 -2.78 -16.83 -20.69
CA LEU A 210 -2.85 -15.37 -20.62
C LEU A 210 -3.01 -14.69 -21.98
N ALA A 211 -2.41 -15.27 -23.04
CA ALA A 211 -2.57 -14.76 -24.39
C ALA A 211 -4.00 -14.95 -24.92
N ASN A 212 -4.64 -16.07 -24.60
CA ASN A 212 -6.01 -16.36 -25.00
C ASN A 212 -7.03 -15.49 -24.24
N GLU A 213 -6.72 -15.17 -22.98
CA GLU A 213 -7.55 -14.35 -22.09
C GLU A 213 -7.27 -12.86 -22.22
N ASN A 214 -6.32 -12.47 -23.07
CA ASN A 214 -5.89 -11.09 -23.26
C ASN A 214 -5.31 -10.42 -21.98
N SER A 215 -4.77 -11.20 -21.05
CA SER A 215 -4.26 -10.74 -19.74
C SER A 215 -2.74 -10.49 -19.70
N LEU A 216 -2.01 -10.78 -20.78
CA LEU A 216 -0.53 -10.62 -20.84
C LEU A 216 -0.02 -9.23 -20.41
N THR A 217 -0.75 -8.15 -20.70
CA THR A 217 -0.33 -6.79 -20.32
C THR A 217 -0.47 -6.53 -18.84
N GLN A 218 -1.54 -7.04 -18.23
CA GLN A 218 -1.78 -6.92 -16.79
C GLN A 218 -0.65 -7.62 -16.02
N GLU A 219 -0.40 -8.89 -16.35
CA GLU A 219 0.60 -9.75 -15.67
C GLU A 219 2.04 -9.24 -15.85
N TYR A 220 2.37 -8.78 -17.07
CA TYR A 220 3.67 -8.16 -17.30
C TYR A 220 3.85 -6.89 -16.45
N LEU A 221 2.87 -5.99 -16.44
CA LEU A 221 2.98 -4.75 -15.68
C LEU A 221 3.06 -5.01 -14.17
N ALA A 222 2.28 -5.97 -13.66
CA ALA A 222 2.37 -6.44 -12.28
C ALA A 222 3.79 -6.85 -11.92
N SER A 223 4.44 -7.69 -12.73
CA SER A 223 5.81 -8.13 -12.47
C SER A 223 6.84 -7.01 -12.37
N VAL A 224 6.65 -5.95 -13.16
CA VAL A 224 7.48 -4.76 -13.12
C VAL A 224 7.22 -3.97 -11.84
N VAL A 225 5.95 -3.75 -11.48
CA VAL A 225 5.53 -2.98 -10.29
C VAL A 225 5.98 -3.66 -8.99
N ASP A 226 5.79 -4.96 -8.89
CA ASP A 226 6.23 -5.78 -7.77
C ASP A 226 7.72 -5.61 -7.46
N SER A 227 8.55 -5.68 -8.50
CA SER A 227 9.99 -5.47 -8.39
C SER A 227 10.34 -4.00 -8.14
N TYR A 228 9.55 -3.08 -8.68
CA TYR A 228 9.76 -1.63 -8.57
C TYR A 228 9.52 -1.13 -7.14
N TYR A 229 8.53 -1.68 -6.45
CA TYR A 229 8.28 -1.41 -5.03
C TYR A 229 8.97 -2.40 -4.10
N GLY A 230 9.84 -3.27 -4.61
CA GLY A 230 10.82 -4.00 -3.81
C GLY A 230 10.32 -5.27 -3.14
N LEU A 231 9.17 -5.80 -3.55
CA LEU A 231 8.60 -7.04 -3.00
C LEU A 231 9.53 -8.23 -3.23
N TRP A 232 10.36 -8.19 -4.28
CA TRP A 232 11.26 -9.29 -4.68
C TRP A 232 12.72 -9.08 -4.30
N GLY A 233 13.07 -7.92 -3.74
CA GLY A 233 14.46 -7.57 -3.49
C GLY A 233 15.16 -8.49 -2.49
N ALA A 234 14.40 -9.00 -1.50
CA ALA A 234 14.92 -9.88 -0.46
C ALA A 234 14.91 -11.37 -0.84
N TRP A 235 14.28 -11.76 -1.97
CA TRP A 235 14.18 -13.16 -2.38
C TRP A 235 15.55 -13.72 -2.80
N LYS A 236 15.96 -14.83 -2.17
CA LYS A 236 17.29 -15.44 -2.34
C LYS A 236 17.29 -16.76 -3.10
N GLU A 237 16.14 -17.42 -3.23
CA GLU A 237 16.06 -18.79 -3.77
C GLU A 237 16.19 -18.85 -5.29
N GLY A 238 15.96 -17.73 -5.98
CA GLY A 238 16.11 -17.66 -7.42
C GLY A 238 16.63 -16.32 -7.96
N LYS A 239 16.72 -16.31 -9.30
CA LYS A 239 17.20 -15.16 -10.08
C LYS A 239 16.00 -14.46 -10.72
N GLY A 240 15.87 -13.17 -10.49
CA GLY A 240 14.75 -12.37 -11.01
C GLY A 240 13.57 -12.32 -10.04
N GLY A 241 12.58 -11.47 -10.31
CA GLY A 241 11.37 -11.29 -9.50
C GLY A 241 10.27 -12.27 -9.89
N MET A 242 9.20 -12.31 -9.08
CA MET A 242 8.05 -13.20 -9.26
C MET A 242 8.45 -14.67 -9.48
N TRP A 243 9.13 -15.26 -8.49
CA TRP A 243 9.70 -16.61 -8.57
C TRP A 243 10.59 -16.87 -9.81
N GLY A 244 11.16 -15.81 -10.38
CA GLY A 244 12.07 -15.86 -11.52
C GLY A 244 11.42 -15.72 -12.89
N ILE A 245 10.08 -15.62 -12.94
CA ILE A 245 9.34 -15.40 -14.20
C ILE A 245 9.69 -14.05 -14.83
N TYR A 246 10.07 -13.07 -14.01
CA TYR A 246 10.57 -11.77 -14.42
C TYR A 246 12.06 -11.64 -14.13
N THR A 247 12.82 -11.01 -15.03
CA THR A 247 14.29 -11.00 -14.97
C THR A 247 14.87 -10.09 -13.89
N ALA A 248 14.12 -9.12 -13.37
CA ALA A 248 14.57 -8.11 -12.43
C ALA A 248 13.98 -8.35 -11.04
N LYS A 249 14.77 -8.16 -9.97
CA LYS A 249 14.29 -8.23 -8.56
C LYS A 249 14.13 -6.87 -7.91
N THR A 250 14.96 -5.93 -8.34
CA THR A 250 15.11 -4.60 -7.74
C THR A 250 14.78 -3.52 -8.76
N ARG A 251 14.51 -2.31 -8.29
CA ARG A 251 14.29 -1.15 -9.16
C ARG A 251 15.48 -0.88 -10.08
N GLU A 252 16.69 -1.04 -9.57
CA GLU A 252 17.94 -0.92 -10.32
C GLU A 252 18.10 -2.02 -11.38
N ASP A 253 17.66 -3.25 -11.08
CA ASP A 253 17.59 -4.32 -12.06
C ASP A 253 16.60 -3.98 -13.19
N ILE A 254 15.43 -3.42 -12.90
CA ILE A 254 14.46 -3.04 -13.94
C ILE A 254 15.11 -2.06 -14.90
N LYS A 255 15.72 -0.99 -14.37
CA LYS A 255 16.39 0.04 -15.18
C LYS A 255 17.44 -0.52 -16.14
N SER A 256 18.18 -1.53 -15.71
CA SER A 256 19.28 -2.11 -16.49
C SER A 256 18.85 -3.27 -17.40
N LYS A 257 17.90 -4.11 -16.95
CA LYS A 257 17.49 -5.35 -17.63
C LYS A 257 16.21 -5.22 -18.45
N ASP A 258 15.29 -4.35 -18.03
CA ASP A 258 14.07 -4.02 -18.77
C ASP A 258 13.80 -2.50 -18.79
N PRO A 259 14.57 -1.73 -19.59
CA PRO A 259 14.41 -0.27 -19.67
C PRO A 259 13.02 0.18 -20.13
N MET A 260 12.31 -0.65 -20.90
CA MET A 260 10.94 -0.36 -21.32
C MET A 260 9.97 -0.49 -20.15
N GLY A 261 10.08 -1.58 -19.37
CA GLY A 261 9.36 -1.74 -18.12
C GLY A 261 9.65 -0.59 -17.14
N TYR A 262 10.93 -0.21 -17.01
CA TYR A 262 11.34 0.92 -16.16
C TYR A 262 10.64 2.22 -16.54
N ALA A 263 10.54 2.54 -17.84
CA ALA A 263 9.88 3.75 -18.31
C ALA A 263 8.38 3.77 -17.95
N LEU A 264 7.68 2.62 -17.97
CA LEU A 264 6.27 2.53 -17.56
C LEU A 264 6.10 2.94 -16.10
N VAL A 265 6.95 2.43 -15.21
CA VAL A 265 6.80 2.62 -13.76
C VAL A 265 7.47 3.88 -13.21
N ASN A 266 8.57 4.34 -13.81
CA ASN A 266 9.34 5.46 -13.28
C ASN A 266 8.97 6.83 -13.89
N GLU A 267 8.45 6.85 -15.12
CA GLU A 267 8.24 8.11 -15.87
C GLU A 267 6.76 8.34 -16.24
N GLN A 268 6.01 7.25 -16.44
CA GLN A 268 4.73 7.35 -17.11
C GLN A 268 3.55 7.48 -16.15
N PHE A 269 3.45 6.66 -15.09
CA PHE A 269 2.21 6.63 -14.30
C PHE A 269 2.39 6.59 -12.78
N PHE A 270 3.40 5.87 -12.29
CA PHE A 270 3.52 5.58 -10.86
C PHE A 270 4.46 6.56 -10.14
N HIS A 271 4.31 6.66 -8.81
CA HIS A 271 5.24 7.42 -7.99
C HIS A 271 6.51 6.61 -7.73
N PRO A 272 7.67 7.25 -7.54
CA PRO A 272 8.87 6.58 -7.06
C PRO A 272 8.83 6.21 -5.57
N TYR A 273 7.80 6.63 -4.84
CA TYR A 273 7.57 6.33 -3.44
C TYR A 273 6.09 6.04 -3.19
N LEU A 274 5.80 5.32 -2.12
CA LEU A 274 4.46 4.98 -1.68
C LEU A 274 3.85 6.19 -0.96
N THR A 275 2.66 6.61 -1.41
CA THR A 275 2.02 7.87 -0.98
C THR A 275 1.05 7.71 0.18
N TYR A 276 0.77 6.48 0.59
CA TYR A 276 -0.12 6.20 1.70
C TYR A 276 0.63 6.21 3.04
N ASN A 277 -0.10 6.47 4.11
CA ASN A 277 0.40 6.29 5.48
C ASN A 277 0.34 4.80 5.85
N ALA A 278 1.50 4.15 5.94
CA ALA A 278 1.58 2.76 6.37
C ALA A 278 1.29 2.64 7.86
N ARG A 279 0.40 1.71 8.22
CA ARG A 279 0.01 1.45 9.60
C ARG A 279 0.80 0.25 10.09
N ILE A 280 1.79 0.53 10.92
CA ILE A 280 2.76 -0.46 11.37
C ILE A 280 2.14 -1.28 12.49
N ASP A 281 2.18 -2.61 12.33
CA ASP A 281 1.53 -3.60 13.18
C ASP A 281 1.66 -3.30 14.69
N ALA A 282 0.54 -3.42 15.41
CA ALA A 282 0.45 -3.08 16.83
C ALA A 282 1.34 -3.94 17.73
N ASN A 283 1.74 -5.12 17.25
CA ASN A 283 2.60 -6.07 17.95
C ASN A 283 4.08 -5.87 17.61
N LEU A 284 4.44 -5.02 16.65
CA LEU A 284 5.84 -4.72 16.37
C LEU A 284 6.54 -4.27 17.65
N LYS A 285 7.73 -4.83 17.86
CA LYS A 285 8.67 -4.46 18.92
C LYS A 285 10.04 -4.22 18.30
N GLY A 286 10.57 -3.02 18.47
CA GLY A 286 11.93 -2.69 18.05
C GLY A 286 11.95 -1.63 16.96
N ASN A 287 12.67 -1.88 15.87
CA ASN A 287 12.94 -0.88 14.84
C ASN A 287 12.19 -1.19 13.53
N PHE A 288 11.39 -0.23 13.07
CA PHE A 288 10.90 -0.16 11.70
C PHE A 288 11.78 0.81 10.91
N SER A 289 12.57 0.30 9.96
CA SER A 289 13.46 1.13 9.17
C SER A 289 12.81 1.51 7.86
N LEU A 290 12.71 2.81 7.58
CA LEU A 290 12.45 3.33 6.24
C LEU A 290 13.74 3.36 5.42
N LYS A 291 14.91 3.28 6.06
CA LYS A 291 16.18 3.29 5.34
C LYS A 291 16.49 1.90 4.81
N PHE A 292 16.99 1.82 3.57
CA PHE A 292 17.46 0.56 3.02
C PHE A 292 18.64 0.01 3.84
N ASP A 293 18.52 -1.25 4.27
CA ASP A 293 19.53 -2.00 5.00
C ASP A 293 19.48 -3.46 4.52
N PRO A 294 20.48 -3.95 3.75
CA PRO A 294 20.45 -5.30 3.18
C PRO A 294 20.46 -6.41 4.24
N SER A 295 20.75 -6.10 5.51
CA SER A 295 20.62 -7.06 6.62
C SER A 295 19.17 -7.22 7.10
N LYS A 296 18.27 -6.31 6.70
CA LYS A 296 16.85 -6.30 7.04
C LYS A 296 16.01 -6.51 5.76
N PRO A 297 15.53 -7.74 5.50
CA PRO A 297 14.81 -8.10 4.27
C PRO A 297 13.70 -7.11 3.88
N TYR A 298 12.86 -6.73 4.83
CA TYR A 298 11.71 -5.83 4.58
C TYR A 298 12.10 -4.45 4.05
N THR A 299 13.34 -4.01 4.24
CA THR A 299 13.79 -2.69 3.80
C THR A 299 13.95 -2.57 2.28
N HIS A 300 13.94 -3.68 1.55
CA HIS A 300 13.78 -3.64 0.11
C HIS A 300 12.47 -2.96 -0.30
N HIS A 301 11.42 -3.12 0.51
CA HIS A 301 10.10 -2.54 0.28
C HIS A 301 9.86 -1.27 1.10
N SER A 302 10.14 -1.27 2.41
CA SER A 302 9.87 -0.12 3.28
C SER A 302 10.67 1.13 2.92
N ARG A 303 11.75 0.99 2.14
CA ARG A 303 12.51 2.13 1.61
C ARG A 303 11.72 3.09 0.74
N TYR A 304 10.60 2.64 0.20
CA TYR A 304 9.72 3.47 -0.61
C TYR A 304 8.58 4.09 0.20
N LEU A 305 8.38 3.69 1.46
CA LEU A 305 7.44 4.35 2.35
C LEU A 305 8.02 5.71 2.80
N LYS A 306 7.14 6.71 2.94
CA LYS A 306 7.47 7.99 3.57
C LYS A 306 6.66 8.26 4.82
N ASP A 307 5.40 7.85 4.86
CA ASP A 307 4.51 8.16 5.96
C ASP A 307 4.19 6.90 6.75
N VAL A 308 4.35 6.93 8.08
CA VAL A 308 4.06 5.78 8.95
C VAL A 308 3.30 6.19 10.21
N THR A 309 2.39 5.32 10.65
CA THR A 309 1.76 5.39 11.96
C THR A 309 2.05 4.10 12.70
N LEU A 310 2.74 4.18 13.84
CA LEU A 310 2.92 3.06 14.74
C LEU A 310 1.59 2.77 15.45
N LEU A 311 1.17 1.50 15.48
CA LEU A 311 0.00 1.07 16.23
C LEU A 311 0.40 0.44 17.57
N GLY A 312 -0.61 0.17 18.39
CA GLY A 312 -0.43 -0.53 19.66
C GLY A 312 0.21 0.34 20.75
N LYS A 313 0.98 -0.32 21.62
CA LYS A 313 1.53 0.28 22.86
C LYS A 313 2.98 -0.12 23.15
N ASN A 314 3.61 -0.85 22.25
CA ASN A 314 5.00 -1.25 22.42
C ASN A 314 5.93 -0.07 22.17
N ASP A 315 7.03 -0.01 22.91
CA ASP A 315 8.13 0.89 22.64
C ASP A 315 8.76 0.51 21.28
N ASN A 316 8.87 1.50 20.41
CA ASN A 316 9.29 1.30 19.04
C ASN A 316 10.21 2.42 18.58
N SER A 317 10.96 2.14 17.52
CA SER A 317 11.78 3.13 16.86
C SER A 317 11.53 3.13 15.36
N VAL A 318 11.63 4.30 14.75
CA VAL A 318 11.58 4.47 13.29
C VAL A 318 12.89 5.07 12.83
N THR A 319 13.56 4.42 11.88
CA THR A 319 14.72 5.01 11.21
C THR A 319 14.25 5.68 9.92
N VAL A 320 14.57 6.96 9.76
CA VAL A 320 14.13 7.76 8.59
C VAL A 320 14.96 7.43 7.34
N ASN A 321 14.38 7.67 6.18
CA ASN A 321 15.05 7.61 4.87
C ASN A 321 15.27 9.01 4.31
N GLU A 322 15.71 9.09 3.05
CA GLU A 322 16.00 10.33 2.35
C GLU A 322 14.77 11.17 1.97
N LEU A 323 13.56 10.63 2.16
CA LEU A 323 12.31 11.31 1.81
C LEU A 323 11.84 12.24 2.92
N ASP A 324 10.89 13.10 2.60
CA ASP A 324 10.15 13.85 3.61
C ASP A 324 9.09 12.93 4.24
N ASN A 325 9.19 12.69 5.55
CA ASN A 325 8.38 11.71 6.26
C ASN A 325 7.34 12.36 7.20
N ASP A 326 6.12 11.83 7.27
CA ASP A 326 5.17 12.06 8.38
C ASP A 326 5.09 10.81 9.27
N ILE A 327 5.61 10.92 10.50
CA ILE A 327 5.74 9.81 11.44
C ILE A 327 4.88 10.09 12.67
N THR A 328 3.93 9.19 12.92
CA THR A 328 3.08 9.20 14.11
C THR A 328 3.42 8.02 15.01
N GLY A 329 3.85 8.30 16.24
CA GLY A 329 4.12 7.28 17.25
C GLY A 329 2.84 6.70 17.88
N ASN A 330 3.01 5.60 18.61
CA ASN A 330 1.92 4.89 19.30
C ASN A 330 1.85 5.29 20.79
N ALA A 331 1.17 4.48 21.63
CA ALA A 331 1.05 4.73 23.07
C ALA A 331 2.30 4.40 23.91
N GLY A 332 3.33 3.78 23.33
CA GLY A 332 4.61 3.47 23.96
C GLY A 332 5.61 4.62 23.89
N ASN A 333 6.87 4.34 24.25
CA ASN A 333 7.99 5.25 24.07
C ASN A 333 8.59 5.09 22.67
N ASN A 334 8.35 6.09 21.82
CA ASN A 334 8.75 6.09 20.43
C ASN A 334 10.02 6.91 20.22
N VAL A 335 10.95 6.35 19.45
CA VAL A 335 12.22 6.99 19.09
C VAL A 335 12.32 7.16 17.58
N VAL A 336 12.63 8.35 17.10
CA VAL A 336 12.98 8.55 15.68
C VAL A 336 14.50 8.65 15.55
N ILE A 337 15.08 7.82 14.69
CA ILE A 337 16.51 7.65 14.50
C ILE A 337 16.93 8.34 13.19
N PHE A 338 17.90 9.25 13.32
CA PHE A 338 18.51 10.03 12.23
C PHE A 338 19.93 9.54 11.96
N SER A 339 20.39 9.69 10.73
CA SER A 339 21.68 9.20 10.23
C SER A 339 22.88 10.01 10.72
N GLY A 340 22.68 11.30 11.03
CA GLY A 340 23.74 12.29 11.26
C GLY A 340 23.88 12.78 12.69
N LYS A 341 24.80 13.72 12.90
CA LYS A 341 25.01 14.39 14.19
C LYS A 341 23.94 15.45 14.40
N SER A 342 23.50 15.64 15.64
CA SER A 342 22.40 16.55 15.97
C SER A 342 22.60 18.01 15.50
N ALA A 343 23.84 18.50 15.41
CA ALA A 343 24.14 19.85 14.92
C ALA A 343 23.78 20.06 13.43
N GLU A 344 23.71 18.98 12.65
CA GLU A 344 23.37 18.97 11.23
C GLU A 344 21.87 19.09 10.98
N TYR A 345 21.05 19.10 12.04
CA TYR A 345 19.61 19.20 11.95
C TYR A 345 19.10 20.50 12.53
N LYS A 346 17.92 20.91 12.09
CA LYS A 346 17.12 21.97 12.68
C LYS A 346 15.84 21.37 13.23
N ILE A 347 15.59 21.59 14.52
CA ILE A 347 14.42 21.06 15.22
C ILE A 347 13.46 22.22 15.53
N ILE A 348 12.25 22.15 15.01
CA ILE A 348 11.18 23.15 15.20
C ILE A 348 10.05 22.49 15.99
N LYS A 349 9.71 23.05 17.16
CA LYS A 349 8.61 22.55 18.00
C LYS A 349 7.38 23.43 17.82
N ASN A 350 6.35 22.91 17.16
CA ASN A 350 5.07 23.58 16.99
C ASN A 350 4.09 23.08 18.06
N LYS A 351 3.84 23.90 19.09
CA LYS A 351 2.84 23.62 20.13
C LYS A 351 1.52 24.28 19.75
N ASN A 352 0.56 23.50 19.24
CA ASN A 352 -0.84 23.90 19.26
C ASN A 352 -1.54 23.25 20.44
N LYS A 353 -2.57 23.92 21.00
CA LYS A 353 -3.25 23.54 22.26
C LYS A 353 -3.69 22.06 22.34
N ASN A 354 -3.87 21.37 21.21
CA ASN A 354 -4.35 19.98 21.15
C ASN A 354 -3.45 19.00 20.38
N LYS A 355 -2.34 19.43 19.76
CA LYS A 355 -1.38 18.54 19.05
C LYS A 355 0.04 19.14 19.07
N SER A 356 1.00 18.43 19.67
CA SER A 356 2.42 18.77 19.52
C SER A 356 2.96 18.13 18.24
N LYS A 357 3.37 18.97 17.29
CA LYS A 357 4.12 18.54 16.11
C LYS A 357 5.57 19.01 16.22
N ILE A 358 6.50 18.16 15.81
CA ILE A 358 7.93 18.48 15.78
C ILE A 358 8.39 18.30 14.34
N ILE A 359 9.04 19.32 13.79
CA ILE A 359 9.67 19.24 12.46
C ILE A 359 11.17 19.09 12.68
N VAL A 360 11.77 18.07 12.07
CA VAL A 360 13.22 17.84 12.06
C VAL A 360 13.69 17.90 10.62
N GLU A 361 14.39 18.98 10.29
CA GLU A 361 14.92 19.28 8.96
C GLU A 361 16.41 18.93 8.93
N ASP A 362 16.81 18.01 8.06
CA ASP A 362 18.21 17.72 7.78
C ASP A 362 18.82 18.83 6.90
N LYS A 363 19.98 19.38 7.28
CA LYS A 363 20.69 20.40 6.50
C LYS A 363 21.57 19.77 5.41
N ILE A 364 21.75 18.44 5.43
CA ILE A 364 22.52 17.71 4.43
C ILE A 364 21.55 17.14 3.38
N SER A 365 21.73 17.54 2.13
CA SER A 365 20.88 17.08 1.02
C SER A 365 20.95 15.56 0.82
N ASN A 366 19.82 14.95 0.44
CA ASN A 366 19.69 13.53 0.09
C ASN A 366 20.10 12.56 1.21
N ARG A 367 19.88 12.91 2.49
CA ARG A 367 20.18 12.04 3.64
C ARG A 367 18.93 11.64 4.42
N ASP A 368 18.36 12.54 5.21
CA ASP A 368 17.19 12.23 6.06
C ASP A 368 15.95 13.10 5.78
N GLY A 369 16.01 14.03 4.80
CA GLY A 369 14.86 14.85 4.39
C GLY A 369 14.27 15.76 5.49
N LEU A 370 13.02 16.18 5.29
CA LEU A 370 12.20 16.93 6.24
C LEU A 370 11.20 16.00 6.94
N ASN A 371 11.29 15.87 8.26
CA ASN A 371 10.48 14.92 9.03
C ASN A 371 9.46 15.65 9.91
N THR A 372 8.17 15.37 9.71
CA THR A 372 7.08 15.83 10.57
C THR A 372 6.71 14.73 11.54
N LEU A 373 6.86 15.00 12.83
CA LEU A 373 6.73 14.02 13.89
C LEU A 373 5.58 14.36 14.83
N SER A 374 4.79 13.35 15.21
CA SER A 374 3.80 13.45 16.25
C SER A 374 3.82 12.22 17.16
N HIS A 375 3.49 12.39 18.45
CA HIS A 375 3.54 11.31 19.44
C HIS A 375 4.91 10.63 19.57
N ILE A 376 6.00 11.42 19.52
CA ILE A 376 7.39 10.94 19.66
C ILE A 376 8.02 11.45 20.96
N GLU A 377 8.67 10.55 21.68
CA GLU A 377 9.31 10.81 22.97
C GLU A 377 10.77 11.23 22.81
N LYS A 378 11.50 10.64 21.85
CA LYS A 378 12.94 10.85 21.69
C LYS A 378 13.37 10.98 20.23
N LEU A 379 14.38 11.80 20.00
CA LEU A 379 15.15 11.83 18.77
C LEU A 379 16.53 11.23 19.03
N GLN A 380 16.96 10.27 18.21
CA GLN A 380 18.28 9.68 18.27
C GLN A 380 19.10 10.17 17.07
N PHE A 381 20.20 10.86 17.37
CA PHE A 381 21.23 11.25 16.40
C PHE A 381 22.46 10.37 16.58
N GLN A 382 23.43 10.46 15.67
CA GLN A 382 24.68 9.70 15.74
C GLN A 382 25.48 10.01 17.03
N ASP A 383 25.42 11.24 17.52
CA ASP A 383 26.24 11.76 18.62
C ASP A 383 25.49 11.91 19.95
N LYS A 384 24.15 11.99 19.93
CA LYS A 384 23.35 12.11 21.17
C LYS A 384 21.87 11.76 20.97
N THR A 385 21.19 11.56 22.10
CA THR A 385 19.73 11.46 22.20
C THR A 385 19.15 12.77 22.73
N VAL A 386 18.04 13.23 22.15
CA VAL A 386 17.28 14.39 22.61
C VAL A 386 15.91 13.94 23.11
N ASN A 387 15.61 14.17 24.39
CA ASN A 387 14.28 13.94 24.96
C ASN A 387 13.34 15.09 24.58
N LEU A 388 12.12 14.74 24.15
CA LEU A 388 11.11 15.70 23.72
C LEU A 388 10.03 15.94 24.77
N LYS A 389 9.86 15.00 25.69
CA LYS A 389 9.00 15.07 26.87
C LYS A 389 9.82 15.22 28.13
#